data_AF-A0A2S2NZ85-F1
#
_entry.id   AF-A0A2S2NZ85-F1
#
_cell.length_a   1.000
_cell.length_b   1.000
_cell.length_c   1.000
_cell.angle_alpha   90.00
_cell.angle_beta   90.00
_cell.angle_gamma   90.00
#
_symmetry.space_group_name_H-M   'P 1'
#
loop_
_entity.id
_entity.type
_entity.pdbx_description
1 polymer ?
#
loop_
_entity_poly.entity_id
_entity_poly.type
_entity_poly.pdbx_seq_one_letter_code
_entity_poly.pdbx_strand_id
1 'polypeptide(L)'
;PDNTIIVNNFRNILKHRAATENIILKNIYDEEARRDMVAAAFYPWSTAESIMRLARRNSLPRLPANLRALATLFEDGHLQRFGCCDAGFFKGCIQDIDNKTNVIFACTQLIRSVLENNIQEFHADATFKVIPANMGYQLLT
;
A
#
# COMPACT_ATOMS: atom_id res chain seq x y z
N PRO A 1 16.82 4.52 33.96
CA PRO A 1 15.76 3.94 33.11
C PRO A 1 16.22 2.59 32.56
N ASP A 2 15.41 1.54 32.68
CA ASP A 2 15.77 0.25 32.09
C ASP A 2 15.75 0.38 30.56
N ASN A 3 16.92 0.28 29.93
CA ASN A 3 17.10 0.42 28.49
C ASN A 3 16.17 -0.52 27.70
N THR A 4 15.80 -1.65 28.30
CA THR A 4 14.88 -2.64 27.73
C THR A 4 13.46 -2.08 27.56
N ILE A 5 12.98 -1.31 28.54
CA ILE A 5 11.64 -0.72 28.53
C ILE A 5 11.56 0.36 27.45
N ILE A 6 12.58 1.22 27.36
CA ILE A 6 12.66 2.29 26.36
C ILE A 6 12.63 1.71 24.94
N VAL A 7 13.48 0.71 24.67
CA VAL A 7 13.55 0.06 23.35
C VAL A 7 12.24 -0.65 23.01
N ASN A 8 11.60 -1.31 23.97
CA ASN A 8 10.33 -2.00 23.73
C ASN A 8 9.19 -1.03 23.41
N ASN A 9 9.10 0.10 24.12
CA ASN A 9 8.10 1.13 23.85
C ASN A 9 8.28 1.72 22.45
N PHE A 10 9.51 2.12 22.11
CA PHE A 10 9.83 2.65 20.79
C PHE A 10 9.53 1.65 19.67
N ARG A 11 9.93 0.39 19.83
CA ARG A 11 9.61 -0.70 18.90
C ARG A 11 8.10 -0.85 18.71
N ASN A 12 7.31 -0.78 19.78
CA ASN A 12 5.86 -0.94 19.71
C ASN A 12 5.19 0.22 18.96
N ILE A 13 5.64 1.45 19.17
CA ILE A 13 5.18 2.63 18.42
C ILE A 13 5.47 2.43 16.92
N LEU A 14 6.71 2.09 16.58
CA LEU A 14 7.11 1.86 15.19
C LEU A 14 6.30 0.75 14.52
N LYS A 15 6.04 -0.36 15.22
CA LYS A 15 5.19 -1.45 14.72
C LYS A 15 3.77 -0.99 14.46
N HIS A 16 3.19 -0.25 15.40
CA HIS A 16 1.83 0.25 15.29
C HIS A 16 1.70 1.20 14.10
N ARG A 17 2.54 2.24 14.04
CA ARG A 17 2.55 3.21 12.93
C ARG A 17 2.83 2.54 11.58
N ALA A 18 3.77 1.60 11.52
CA ALA A 18 4.05 0.86 10.28
C ALA A 18 2.85 0.03 9.79
N ALA A 19 2.03 -0.49 10.72
CA ALA A 19 0.84 -1.27 10.42
C ALA A 19 -0.34 -0.41 9.94
N THR A 20 -0.49 0.81 10.46
CA THR A 20 -1.67 1.66 10.24
C THR A 20 -1.45 2.76 9.21
N GLU A 21 -0.24 3.28 9.08
CA GLU A 21 0.04 4.43 8.21
C GLU A 21 0.55 4.00 6.84
N ASN A 22 0.09 4.70 5.81
CA ASN A 22 0.51 4.50 4.43
C ASN A 22 1.55 5.53 3.96
N ILE A 23 2.67 5.60 4.67
CA ILE A 23 3.84 6.41 4.28
C ILE A 23 5.12 5.57 4.27
N ILE A 24 6.20 6.12 3.74
CA ILE A 24 7.51 5.46 3.70
C ILE A 24 7.95 5.11 5.14
N LEU A 25 8.32 3.85 5.38
CA LEU A 25 8.72 3.37 6.72
C LEU A 25 9.87 4.18 7.32
N LYS A 26 10.80 4.64 6.47
CA LYS A 26 11.91 5.48 6.89
C LYS A 26 11.43 6.83 7.45
N ASN A 27 10.39 7.43 6.86
CA ASN A 27 9.81 8.67 7.37
C ASN A 27 9.19 8.47 8.76
N ILE A 28 8.46 7.37 8.98
CA ILE A 28 7.92 7.00 10.30
C ILE A 28 9.06 6.90 11.32
N TYR A 29 10.13 6.18 10.96
CA TYR A 29 11.28 6.03 11.84
C TYR A 29 11.95 7.37 12.14
N ASP A 30 12.21 8.21 11.14
CA ASP A 30 12.91 9.48 11.32
C ASP A 30 12.07 10.52 12.10
N GLU A 31 10.74 10.44 12.03
CA GLU A 31 9.84 11.20 12.89
C GLU A 31 9.92 10.75 14.35
N GLU A 32 9.80 9.44 14.60
CA GLU A 32 9.85 8.91 15.98
C GLU A 32 11.25 9.05 16.58
N ALA A 33 12.31 8.89 15.79
CA ALA A 33 13.69 9.07 16.24
C ALA A 33 13.99 10.52 16.65
N ARG A 34 13.33 11.50 16.03
CA ARG A 34 13.40 12.91 16.46
C ARG A 34 12.63 13.16 17.76
N ARG A 35 11.55 12.40 18.02
CA ARG A 35 10.76 12.50 19.25
C ARG A 35 11.46 11.82 20.44
N ASP A 36 12.15 10.70 20.20
CA ASP A 36 12.87 9.94 21.22
C ASP A 36 14.27 9.55 20.74
N MET A 37 15.21 10.50 20.86
CA MET A 37 16.60 10.32 20.44
C MET A 37 17.33 9.23 21.26
N VAL A 38 16.94 9.04 22.53
CA VAL A 38 17.56 8.06 23.42
C VAL A 38 17.18 6.66 22.95
N ALA A 39 15.91 6.40 22.69
CA ALA A 39 15.47 5.12 22.15
C ALA A 39 16.08 4.83 20.77
N ALA A 40 16.16 5.84 19.89
CA ALA A 40 16.75 5.71 18.56
C ALA A 40 18.24 5.36 18.58
N ALA A 41 18.98 5.82 19.60
CA ALA A 41 20.39 5.44 19.77
C ALA A 41 20.54 3.94 20.09
N PHE A 42 19.59 3.35 20.82
CA PHE A 42 19.59 1.91 21.15
C PHE A 42 18.85 1.04 20.13
N TYR A 43 18.03 1.62 19.26
CA TYR A 43 17.21 0.90 18.28
C TYR A 43 17.31 1.54 16.88
N PRO A 44 18.47 1.40 16.20
CA PRO A 44 18.72 2.06 14.93
C PRO A 44 17.82 1.53 13.80
N TRP A 45 17.74 2.31 12.71
CA TRP A 45 16.95 1.96 11.52
C TRP A 45 17.25 0.56 10.98
N SER A 46 18.53 0.17 10.93
CA SER A 46 18.95 -1.16 10.48
C SER A 46 18.34 -2.31 11.28
N THR A 47 18.01 -2.07 12.55
CA THR A 47 17.30 -3.03 13.41
C THR A 47 15.78 -2.89 13.31
N ALA A 48 15.26 -1.67 13.18
CA ALA A 48 13.83 -1.39 13.15
C ALA A 48 13.16 -1.77 11.82
N GLU A 49 13.86 -1.68 10.70
CA GLU A 49 13.27 -1.81 9.36
C GLU A 49 12.56 -3.16 9.17
N SER A 50 13.21 -4.26 9.56
CA SER A 50 12.66 -5.61 9.37
C SER A 50 11.36 -5.83 10.16
N ILE A 51 11.30 -5.36 11.41
CA ILE A 51 10.10 -5.50 12.25
C ILE A 51 8.97 -4.59 11.77
N MET A 52 9.30 -3.39 11.27
CA MET A 52 8.32 -2.48 10.69
C MET A 52 7.74 -3.05 9.39
N ARG A 53 8.57 -3.59 8.50
CA ARG A 53 8.11 -4.31 7.29
C ARG A 53 7.22 -5.49 7.65
N LEU A 54 7.60 -6.29 8.66
CA LEU A 54 6.81 -7.42 9.11
C LEU A 54 5.46 -6.98 9.70
N ALA A 55 5.44 -5.97 10.56
CA ALA A 55 4.21 -5.42 11.13
C ALA A 55 3.28 -4.90 10.03
N ARG A 56 3.83 -4.15 9.06
CA ARG A 56 3.08 -3.67 7.89
C ARG A 56 2.51 -4.81 7.05
N ARG A 57 3.29 -5.86 6.80
CA ARG A 57 2.82 -7.02 6.03
C ARG A 57 1.71 -7.78 6.76
N ASN A 58 1.81 -7.90 8.08
CA ASN A 58 0.84 -8.62 8.90
C ASN A 58 -0.47 -7.84 9.11
N SER A 59 -0.47 -6.52 8.90
CA SER A 59 -1.70 -5.71 8.94
C SER A 59 -2.49 -5.74 7.64
N LEU A 60 -1.92 -6.30 6.57
CA LEU A 60 -2.60 -6.42 5.28
C LEU A 60 -3.75 -7.41 5.37
N PRO A 61 -4.83 -7.18 4.62
CA PRO A 61 -5.89 -8.17 4.51
C PRO A 61 -5.34 -9.46 3.90
N ARG A 62 -6.03 -10.57 4.17
CA ARG A 62 -5.70 -11.85 3.55
C ARG A 62 -5.79 -11.73 2.04
N LEU A 63 -4.96 -12.52 1.35
CA LEU A 63 -5.01 -12.62 -0.11
C LEU A 63 -6.46 -12.94 -0.55
N PRO A 64 -7.11 -12.05 -1.31
CA PRO A 64 -8.47 -12.29 -1.79
C PRO A 64 -8.50 -13.47 -2.76
N ALA A 65 -9.57 -14.26 -2.72
CA ALA A 65 -9.70 -15.47 -3.53
C ALA A 65 -9.91 -15.20 -5.03
N ASN A 66 -10.36 -13.99 -5.38
CA ASN A 66 -10.62 -13.57 -6.75
C ASN A 66 -10.62 -12.04 -6.87
N LEU A 67 -10.66 -11.53 -8.11
CA LEU A 67 -10.63 -10.09 -8.40
C LEU A 67 -11.82 -9.31 -7.84
N ARG A 68 -12.99 -9.95 -7.69
CA ARG A 68 -14.16 -9.32 -7.06
C ARG A 68 -13.91 -9.07 -5.58
N ALA A 69 -13.40 -10.07 -4.87
CA ALA A 69 -13.03 -9.92 -3.46
C ALA A 69 -11.91 -8.90 -3.28
N LEU A 70 -10.96 -8.81 -4.23
CA LEU A 70 -9.96 -7.74 -4.24
C LEU A 70 -10.61 -6.36 -4.40
N ALA A 71 -11.56 -6.20 -5.32
CA ALA A 71 -12.28 -4.96 -5.53
C ALA A 71 -13.03 -4.50 -4.27
N THR A 72 -13.70 -5.41 -3.57
CA THR A 72 -14.37 -5.12 -2.29
C THR A 72 -13.40 -4.56 -1.25
N LEU A 73 -12.16 -5.09 -1.17
CA LEU A 73 -11.13 -4.53 -0.28
C LEU A 73 -10.75 -3.08 -0.63
N PHE A 74 -10.80 -2.71 -1.90
CA PHE A 74 -10.57 -1.32 -2.32
C PHE A 74 -11.77 -0.42 -1.99
N GLU A 75 -12.98 -0.89 -2.26
CA GLU A 75 -14.24 -0.18 -2.01
C GLU A 75 -14.45 0.09 -0.51
N ASP A 76 -14.15 -0.90 0.34
CA ASP A 76 -14.23 -0.79 1.80
C ASP A 76 -13.08 0.04 2.41
N GLY A 77 -12.15 0.53 1.58
CA GLY A 77 -11.04 1.37 2.02
C GLY A 77 -9.90 0.62 2.72
N HIS A 78 -9.88 -0.71 2.68
CA HIS A 78 -8.78 -1.51 3.26
C HIS A 78 -7.46 -1.37 2.49
N LEU A 79 -7.50 -0.91 1.23
CA LEU A 79 -6.34 -0.75 0.35
C LEU A 79 -6.18 0.69 -0.18
N GLN A 80 -6.40 1.70 0.67
CA GLN A 80 -6.16 3.13 0.35
C GLN A 80 -4.67 3.49 0.27
N ARG A 81 -3.88 2.65 -0.41
CA ARG A 81 -2.45 2.87 -0.59
C ARG A 81 -2.06 3.46 -1.92
N PHE A 82 -2.85 3.13 -2.93
CA PHE A 82 -2.61 3.52 -4.31
C PHE A 82 -3.42 4.77 -4.59
N GLY A 83 -2.73 5.91 -4.57
CA GLY A 83 -3.28 7.22 -4.86
C GLY A 83 -2.47 7.93 -5.94
N CYS A 84 -3.13 8.81 -6.67
CA CYS A 84 -2.51 9.75 -7.59
C CYS A 84 -3.21 11.09 -7.42
N CYS A 85 -2.45 12.16 -7.18
CA CYS A 85 -2.98 13.52 -6.98
C CYS A 85 -4.10 13.58 -5.91
N ASP A 86 -3.84 13.03 -4.73
CA ASP A 86 -4.76 12.99 -3.58
C ASP A 86 -6.11 12.29 -3.84
N ALA A 87 -6.22 11.54 -4.94
CA ALA A 87 -7.38 10.73 -5.27
C ALA A 87 -7.02 9.24 -5.29
N GLY A 88 -7.97 8.40 -4.87
CA GLY A 88 -7.85 6.95 -4.99
C GLY A 88 -7.67 6.53 -6.44
N PHE A 89 -6.72 5.62 -6.68
CA PHE A 89 -6.37 5.15 -8.02
C PHE A 89 -7.33 4.05 -8.50
N PHE A 90 -7.91 3.26 -7.59
CA PHE A 90 -8.95 2.28 -7.93
C PHE A 90 -10.24 2.97 -8.40
N LYS A 91 -10.88 2.42 -9.45
CA LYS A 91 -12.10 2.97 -10.05
C LYS A 91 -13.25 2.00 -10.17
N GLY A 92 -13.00 0.70 -10.09
CA GLY A 92 -14.07 -0.28 -10.06
C GLY A 92 -13.66 -1.65 -10.58
N CYS A 93 -14.63 -2.55 -10.49
CA CYS A 93 -14.56 -3.91 -10.99
C CYS A 93 -15.67 -4.11 -12.03
N ILE A 94 -15.29 -4.50 -13.25
CA ILE A 94 -16.21 -4.70 -14.36
C ILE A 94 -16.09 -6.11 -14.92
N GLN A 95 -17.12 -6.56 -15.61
CA GLN A 95 -17.04 -7.76 -16.46
C GLN A 95 -16.93 -7.33 -17.92
N ASP A 96 -16.01 -7.96 -18.66
CA ASP A 96 -15.92 -7.77 -20.10
C ASP A 96 -16.95 -8.63 -20.84
N ILE A 97 -16.93 -8.52 -22.18
CA ILE A 97 -17.81 -9.27 -23.09
C ILE A 97 -17.64 -10.80 -23.01
N ASP A 98 -16.50 -11.28 -22.49
CA ASP A 98 -16.21 -12.69 -22.27
C ASP A 98 -16.59 -13.15 -20.84
N ASN A 99 -17.28 -12.32 -20.06
CA ASN A 99 -17.58 -12.50 -18.63
C ASN A 99 -16.33 -12.57 -17.72
N LYS A 100 -15.15 -12.15 -18.19
CA LYS A 100 -13.95 -12.10 -17.33
C LYS A 100 -14.02 -10.87 -16.45
N THR A 101 -13.57 -11.03 -15.21
CA THR A 101 -13.57 -9.94 -14.23
C THR A 101 -12.30 -9.11 -14.40
N ASN A 102 -12.45 -7.80 -14.50
CA ASN A 102 -11.37 -6.85 -14.67
C ASN A 102 -11.46 -5.78 -13.58
N VAL A 103 -10.31 -5.32 -13.07
CA VAL A 103 -10.21 -4.22 -12.10
C VAL A 103 -9.53 -3.03 -12.76
N ILE A 104 -10.11 -1.85 -12.58
CA ILE A 104 -9.65 -0.62 -13.22
C ILE A 104 -8.92 0.25 -12.21
N PHE A 105 -7.70 0.62 -12.56
CA PHE A 105 -6.88 1.60 -11.86
C PHE A 105 -6.54 2.74 -12.81
N ALA A 106 -6.98 3.96 -12.47
CA ALA A 106 -6.74 5.15 -13.28
C ALA A 106 -6.78 6.41 -12.41
N CYS A 107 -5.93 7.40 -12.70
CA CYS A 107 -6.05 8.71 -12.07
C CYS A 107 -7.25 9.48 -12.67
N THR A 108 -7.84 10.37 -11.89
CA THR A 108 -8.98 11.19 -12.34
C THR A 108 -8.65 12.03 -13.58
N GLN A 109 -7.39 12.46 -13.72
CA GLN A 109 -6.92 13.21 -14.89
C GLN A 109 -6.98 12.36 -16.18
N LEU A 110 -6.55 11.09 -16.11
CA LEU A 110 -6.62 10.18 -17.25
C LEU A 110 -8.08 9.93 -17.66
N ILE A 111 -8.95 9.65 -16.69
CA ILE A 111 -10.39 9.44 -16.95
C ILE A 111 -10.99 10.65 -17.63
N ARG A 112 -10.71 11.85 -17.10
CA ARG A 112 -11.20 13.10 -17.68
C ARG A 112 -10.72 13.29 -19.12
N SER A 113 -9.43 13.06 -19.38
CA SER A 113 -8.87 13.14 -20.73
C SER A 113 -9.55 12.19 -21.72
N VAL A 114 -9.82 10.95 -21.30
CA VAL A 114 -10.55 9.97 -22.11
C VAL A 114 -11.96 10.45 -22.46
N LEU A 115 -12.69 10.97 -21.47
CA LEU A 115 -14.06 11.45 -21.65
C LEU A 115 -14.12 12.72 -22.52
N GLU A 116 -13.26 13.70 -22.25
CA GLU A 116 -13.25 14.99 -22.96
C GLU A 116 -12.87 14.84 -24.44
N ASN A 117 -12.04 13.86 -24.77
CA ASN A 117 -11.58 13.61 -26.13
C ASN A 117 -12.37 12.51 -26.85
N ASN A 118 -13.47 12.00 -26.25
CA ASN A 118 -14.28 10.90 -26.79
C ASN A 118 -13.44 9.69 -27.23
N ILE A 119 -12.42 9.33 -26.44
CA ILE A 119 -11.53 8.22 -26.74
C ILE A 119 -12.31 6.91 -26.59
N GLN A 120 -12.40 6.14 -27.67
CA GLN A 120 -13.08 4.84 -27.68
C GLN A 120 -12.13 3.65 -27.54
N GLU A 121 -10.84 3.85 -27.80
CA GLU A 121 -9.85 2.78 -27.78
C GLU A 121 -8.57 3.26 -27.08
N PHE A 122 -8.00 2.40 -26.24
CA PHE A 122 -6.75 2.67 -25.53
C PHE A 122 -5.75 1.57 -25.86
N HIS A 123 -4.63 1.93 -26.49
CA HIS A 123 -3.54 1.02 -26.75
C HIS A 123 -2.50 1.14 -25.63
N ALA A 124 -2.39 0.10 -24.81
CA ALA A 124 -1.31 -0.02 -23.84
C ALA A 124 -0.18 -0.83 -24.48
N ASP A 125 1.01 -0.22 -24.62
CA ASP A 125 2.21 -0.97 -25.01
C ASP A 125 2.55 -1.95 -23.87
N ALA A 126 2.64 -3.23 -24.20
CA ALA A 126 2.87 -4.32 -23.24
C ALA A 126 4.33 -4.37 -22.74
N THR A 127 5.14 -3.33 -23.01
CA THR A 127 6.55 -3.24 -22.59
C THR A 127 6.75 -3.47 -21.09
N PHE A 128 5.74 -3.19 -20.26
CA PHE A 128 5.78 -3.37 -18.81
C PHE A 128 4.82 -4.43 -18.29
N LYS A 129 4.71 -5.58 -18.99
CA LYS A 129 4.00 -6.75 -18.46
C LYS A 129 4.74 -7.29 -17.23
N VAL A 130 4.36 -6.82 -16.05
CA VAL A 130 4.73 -7.49 -14.80
C VAL A 130 3.75 -8.64 -14.60
N ILE A 131 4.25 -9.87 -14.70
CA ILE A 131 3.54 -11.04 -14.20
C ILE A 131 3.99 -11.21 -12.74
N PRO A 132 3.15 -10.92 -11.74
CA PRO A 132 3.55 -11.09 -10.35
C PRO A 132 3.87 -12.57 -10.10
N ALA A 133 5.08 -12.86 -9.61
CA ALA A 133 5.46 -14.23 -9.24
C ALA A 133 4.61 -14.79 -8.08
N ASN A 134 4.05 -13.89 -7.25
CA ASN A 134 3.13 -14.19 -6.16
C ASN A 134 1.93 -13.24 -6.25
N MET A 135 0.89 -13.67 -6.96
CA MET A 135 -0.29 -12.91 -7.44
C MET A 135 -1.25 -12.33 -6.38
N GLY A 136 -0.73 -11.90 -5.23
CA GLY A 136 -1.44 -10.81 -4.56
C GLY A 136 -0.83 -10.30 -3.27
N TYR A 137 0.24 -10.89 -2.72
CA TYR A 137 0.97 -10.16 -1.68
C TYR A 137 1.57 -8.87 -2.21
N GLN A 138 2.06 -8.84 -3.46
CA GLN A 138 2.65 -7.63 -4.05
C GLN A 138 1.64 -6.50 -4.33
N LEU A 139 0.37 -6.83 -4.60
CA LEU A 139 -0.70 -5.84 -4.73
C LEU A 139 -1.22 -5.36 -3.37
N LEU A 140 -0.96 -6.13 -2.31
CA LEU A 140 -1.35 -5.80 -0.95
C LEU A 140 -0.23 -5.04 -0.20
N THR A 141 1.05 -5.31 -0.47
CA THR A 141 2.22 -4.71 0.19
C THR A 141 2.63 -3.38 -0.42
#